data_AF-A0A562UQE5-F1
#
_entry.id   AF-A0A562UQE5-F1
#
_cell.length_a   1.000
_cell.length_b   1.000
_cell.length_c   1.000
_cell.angle_alpha   90.00
_cell.angle_beta   90.00
_cell.angle_gamma   90.00
#
_symmetry.space_group_name_H-M   'P 1'
#
loop_
_entity.id
_entity.type
_entity.pdbx_description
1 polymer ?
#
loop_
_entity_poly.entity_id
_entity_poly.type
_entity_poly.pdbx_seq_one_letter_code
_entity_poly.pdbx_strand_id
1 'polypeptide(L)'
;MTGALWWIVLTLPAYGLMSVPGGVEAGFWQCAAVAIGVGVALWLRRRLPIGALLAVVTLATWGSVEPLSADWQPFMLVSTFVLSYLVGRTDDTDYPLMVHLGAMSAMVLLLVPILGIGLLDSVMLTVVLVFTIVFPWLGGRYLYQRALLATSGWERAKQLEREQRAVAEQVRLRERTRIAEDMHDSLGHELSLIALRAAALEVDAALPGRQQQAAGELRRSAAAATERLREIIGLLRDETDAASMVPADESIADLVERTAESGMTVRLHSTGTGSDVPKMVERAGYRVVQEALTNAAKHAPGLPVTVTVDMDAERTRIGVSNPSPAQRSAGIGGGRGLVGLTERVRLAGGRFRATEHSDRFEVVAELPHTSEGPGSPGEETESESVQEHDRATRLTRRRLVTVFAIPIVLLMVLGLVSVSVYLLFSFYSVLPPAVYRDLEIGDSRRQVDGELPVVEMLDPPEWATPAGMECVYHPSANELDTFSDVYQLCFVDDVLVSKDVVTVEERMERLANSSG
;
A
#
# COMPACT_ATOMS: atom_id res chain seq x y z
N MET A 1 -7.23 -9.37 -21.10
CA MET A 1 -6.46 -10.46 -21.72
C MET A 1 -7.24 -11.78 -21.59
N THR A 2 -8.24 -12.03 -22.43
CA THR A 2 -9.06 -13.26 -22.32
C THR A 2 -8.99 -14.08 -23.61
N GLY A 3 -9.16 -13.51 -24.80
CA GLY A 3 -9.31 -14.26 -26.06
C GLY A 3 -8.16 -15.20 -26.46
N ALA A 4 -6.89 -14.81 -26.31
CA ALA A 4 -5.75 -15.61 -26.78
C ALA A 4 -5.53 -16.90 -25.98
N LEU A 5 -5.80 -16.86 -24.67
CA LEU A 5 -5.68 -18.00 -23.77
C LEU A 5 -6.80 -19.03 -24.01
N TRP A 6 -8.00 -18.57 -24.38
CA TRP A 6 -9.08 -19.44 -24.85
C TRP A 6 -8.69 -20.19 -26.13
N TRP A 7 -8.04 -19.49 -27.07
CA TRP A 7 -7.55 -20.09 -28.30
C TRP A 7 -6.53 -21.18 -28.01
N ILE A 8 -5.50 -20.90 -27.22
CA ILE A 8 -4.43 -21.87 -26.91
C ILE A 8 -4.99 -23.15 -26.25
N VAL A 9 -5.90 -23.03 -25.28
CA VAL A 9 -6.50 -24.19 -24.60
C VAL A 9 -7.44 -24.98 -25.52
N LEU A 10 -8.18 -24.31 -26.39
CA LEU A 10 -9.10 -24.98 -27.33
C LEU A 10 -8.37 -25.61 -28.53
N THR A 11 -7.25 -25.05 -28.97
CA THR A 11 -6.56 -25.50 -30.19
C THR A 11 -5.43 -26.48 -29.95
N LEU A 12 -4.82 -26.51 -28.77
CA LEU A 12 -3.76 -27.49 -28.46
C LEU A 12 -4.28 -28.94 -28.57
N PRO A 13 -5.41 -29.32 -27.96
CA PRO A 13 -5.99 -30.67 -28.13
C PRO A 13 -6.36 -30.97 -29.59
N ALA A 14 -6.89 -29.97 -30.32
CA ALA A 14 -7.23 -30.11 -31.73
C ALA A 14 -6.00 -30.27 -32.65
N TYR A 15 -4.85 -29.70 -32.26
CA TYR A 15 -3.59 -29.81 -33.01
C TYR A 15 -2.92 -31.17 -32.82
N GLY A 16 -2.93 -31.72 -31.59
CA GLY A 16 -2.46 -33.08 -31.31
C GLY A 16 -3.15 -34.14 -32.17
N LEU A 17 -4.43 -33.90 -32.49
CA LEU A 17 -5.26 -34.75 -33.34
C LEU A 17 -4.76 -34.87 -34.79
N MET A 18 -4.17 -33.80 -35.34
CA MET A 18 -3.69 -33.80 -36.72
C MET A 18 -2.34 -34.50 -36.88
N SER A 19 -1.64 -34.77 -35.78
CA SER A 19 -0.31 -35.38 -35.78
C SER A 19 -0.29 -36.90 -35.58
N VAL A 20 -1.42 -37.54 -35.22
CA VAL A 20 -1.47 -38.99 -34.97
C VAL A 20 -1.83 -39.76 -36.26
N PRO A 21 -0.93 -40.60 -36.81
CA PRO A 21 -1.22 -41.40 -37.99
C PRO A 21 -2.17 -42.57 -37.64
N GLY A 22 -3.38 -42.59 -38.22
CA GLY A 22 -4.28 -43.77 -38.20
C GLY A 22 -5.51 -43.74 -37.30
N GLY A 23 -5.73 -42.71 -36.47
CA GLY A 23 -6.79 -42.69 -35.43
C GLY A 23 -8.16 -42.09 -35.80
N VAL A 24 -8.51 -41.96 -37.09
CA VAL A 24 -9.49 -40.94 -37.53
C VAL A 24 -10.97 -41.31 -37.32
N GLU A 25 -11.36 -42.58 -37.16
CA GLU A 25 -12.80 -42.93 -37.18
C GLU A 25 -13.48 -43.07 -35.80
N ALA A 26 -12.76 -43.36 -34.71
CA ALA A 26 -13.34 -43.51 -33.37
C ALA A 26 -13.11 -42.31 -32.43
N GLY A 27 -12.05 -41.51 -32.63
CA GLY A 27 -11.61 -40.49 -31.66
C GLY A 27 -12.29 -39.11 -31.78
N PHE A 28 -12.91 -38.77 -32.93
CA PHE A 28 -13.38 -37.39 -33.17
C PHE A 28 -14.48 -36.95 -32.19
N TRP A 29 -15.50 -37.78 -31.95
CA TRP A 29 -16.62 -37.43 -31.08
C TRP A 29 -16.23 -37.35 -29.60
N GLN A 30 -15.36 -38.25 -29.15
CA GLN A 30 -14.79 -38.19 -27.79
C GLN A 30 -13.97 -36.91 -27.60
N CYS A 31 -13.15 -36.54 -28.59
CA CYS A 31 -12.37 -35.30 -28.56
C CYS A 31 -13.25 -34.05 -28.57
N ALA A 32 -14.28 -34.02 -29.41
CA ALA A 32 -15.25 -32.93 -29.43
C ALA A 32 -15.95 -32.80 -28.07
N ALA A 33 -16.34 -33.92 -27.44
CA ALA A 33 -16.94 -33.91 -26.12
C ALA A 33 -15.98 -33.38 -25.04
N VAL A 34 -14.70 -33.79 -25.06
CA VAL A 34 -13.66 -33.28 -24.14
C VAL A 34 -13.42 -31.78 -24.35
N ALA A 35 -13.25 -31.32 -25.58
CA ALA A 35 -13.01 -29.91 -25.88
C ALA A 35 -14.21 -29.04 -25.47
N ILE A 36 -15.44 -29.52 -25.70
CA ILE A 36 -16.67 -28.88 -25.23
C ILE A 36 -16.68 -28.87 -23.70
N GLY A 37 -16.35 -29.98 -23.03
CA GLY A 37 -16.28 -30.09 -21.58
C GLY A 37 -15.30 -29.08 -20.96
N VAL A 38 -14.09 -28.97 -21.51
CA VAL A 38 -13.08 -27.98 -21.09
C VAL A 38 -13.59 -26.55 -21.36
N GLY A 39 -14.21 -26.31 -22.52
CA GLY A 39 -14.82 -25.01 -22.86
C GLY A 39 -15.93 -24.61 -21.87
N VAL A 40 -16.80 -25.55 -21.51
CA VAL A 40 -17.86 -25.38 -20.51
C VAL A 40 -17.25 -25.13 -19.14
N ALA A 41 -16.27 -25.90 -18.70
CA ALA A 41 -15.57 -25.68 -17.43
C ALA A 41 -14.94 -24.27 -17.36
N LEU A 42 -14.27 -23.85 -18.43
CA LEU A 42 -13.70 -22.50 -18.53
C LEU A 42 -14.78 -21.40 -18.50
N TRP A 43 -15.98 -21.65 -19.03
CA TRP A 43 -17.11 -20.72 -18.97
C TRP A 43 -17.70 -20.65 -17.56
N LEU A 44 -17.89 -21.79 -16.91
CA LEU A 44 -18.39 -21.89 -15.53
C LEU A 44 -17.38 -21.44 -14.48
N ARG A 45 -16.08 -21.29 -14.81
CA ARG A 45 -15.02 -20.95 -13.84
C ARG A 45 -15.31 -19.72 -12.98
N ARG A 46 -16.09 -18.76 -13.50
CA ARG A 46 -16.47 -17.54 -12.78
C ARG A 46 -17.59 -17.76 -11.76
N ARG A 47 -18.42 -18.80 -11.94
CA ARG A 47 -19.55 -19.11 -11.05
C ARG A 47 -19.25 -20.29 -10.13
N LEU A 48 -18.54 -21.31 -10.63
CA LEU A 48 -18.21 -22.54 -9.93
C LEU A 48 -16.74 -22.93 -10.21
N PRO A 49 -15.75 -22.19 -9.66
CA PRO A 49 -14.33 -22.41 -9.96
C PRO A 49 -13.86 -23.82 -9.57
N ILE A 50 -14.27 -24.30 -8.40
CA ILE A 50 -13.91 -25.64 -7.91
C ILE A 50 -14.59 -26.72 -8.76
N GLY A 51 -15.86 -26.55 -9.10
CA GLY A 51 -16.60 -27.51 -9.95
C GLY A 51 -16.01 -27.63 -11.36
N ALA A 52 -15.60 -26.50 -11.94
CA ALA A 52 -14.91 -26.49 -13.24
C ALA A 52 -13.57 -27.24 -13.18
N LEU A 53 -12.81 -27.06 -12.11
CA LEU A 53 -11.50 -27.71 -11.94
C LEU A 53 -11.65 -29.20 -11.66
N LEU A 54 -12.59 -29.59 -10.80
CA LEU A 54 -12.94 -31.00 -10.58
C LEU A 54 -13.35 -31.67 -11.91
N ALA A 55 -14.24 -31.05 -12.70
CA ALA A 55 -14.69 -31.62 -13.96
C ALA A 55 -13.54 -31.87 -14.95
N VAL A 56 -12.61 -30.92 -15.11
CA VAL A 56 -11.45 -31.09 -16.01
C VAL A 56 -10.50 -32.16 -15.51
N VAL A 57 -10.23 -32.23 -14.20
CA VAL A 57 -9.37 -33.27 -13.64
C VAL A 57 -10.02 -34.64 -13.75
N THR A 58 -11.33 -34.78 -13.50
CA THR A 58 -12.05 -36.04 -13.69
C THR A 58 -12.00 -36.51 -15.14
N LEU A 59 -12.17 -35.59 -16.10
CA LEU A 59 -12.00 -35.89 -17.53
C LEU A 59 -10.57 -36.31 -17.87
N ALA A 60 -9.56 -35.66 -17.27
CA ALA A 60 -8.14 -36.00 -17.46
C ALA A 60 -7.80 -37.39 -16.91
N THR A 61 -8.31 -37.73 -15.72
CA THR A 61 -8.08 -39.04 -15.09
C THR A 61 -8.85 -40.14 -15.79
N TRP A 62 -10.09 -39.88 -16.23
CA TRP A 62 -10.87 -40.85 -17.02
C TRP A 62 -10.17 -41.22 -18.32
N GLY A 63 -9.64 -40.21 -19.03
CA GLY A 63 -8.88 -40.43 -20.25
C GLY A 63 -7.71 -41.41 -20.03
N SER A 64 -7.01 -41.31 -18.91
CA SER A 64 -5.82 -42.12 -18.61
C SER A 64 -6.07 -43.62 -18.40
N VAL A 65 -7.33 -44.05 -18.33
CA VAL A 65 -7.72 -45.46 -18.08
C VAL A 65 -7.94 -46.22 -19.40
N GLU A 66 -8.19 -45.54 -20.52
CA GLU A 66 -8.32 -46.19 -21.82
C GLU A 66 -6.94 -46.34 -22.51
N PRO A 67 -6.58 -47.52 -23.06
CA PRO A 67 -5.30 -47.76 -23.75
C PRO A 67 -5.02 -46.85 -24.96
N LEU A 68 -6.04 -46.19 -25.51
CA LEU A 68 -5.95 -45.26 -26.65
C LEU A 68 -5.53 -43.82 -26.26
N SER A 69 -5.15 -43.57 -25.00
CA SER A 69 -5.14 -42.22 -24.40
C SER A 69 -3.78 -41.58 -24.12
N ALA A 70 -2.66 -42.28 -24.32
CA ALA A 70 -1.32 -41.74 -24.03
C ALA A 70 -1.06 -40.40 -24.74
N ASP A 71 -1.57 -40.26 -25.97
CA ASP A 71 -1.43 -39.04 -26.77
C ASP A 71 -2.19 -37.83 -26.19
N TRP A 72 -3.21 -38.04 -25.35
CA TRP A 72 -4.12 -36.97 -24.91
C TRP A 72 -3.77 -36.42 -23.52
N GLN A 73 -2.97 -37.15 -22.74
CA GLN A 73 -2.55 -36.77 -21.39
C GLN A 73 -1.87 -35.38 -21.33
N PRO A 74 -0.92 -35.01 -22.22
CA PRO A 74 -0.28 -33.70 -22.17
C PRO A 74 -1.26 -32.54 -22.34
N PHE A 75 -2.29 -32.70 -23.18
CA PHE A 75 -3.29 -31.67 -23.44
C PHE A 75 -4.19 -31.40 -22.23
N MET A 76 -4.56 -32.48 -21.53
CA MET A 76 -5.35 -32.39 -20.30
C MET A 76 -4.56 -31.74 -19.16
N LEU A 77 -3.26 -32.04 -19.05
CA LEU A 77 -2.37 -31.38 -18.10
C LEU A 77 -2.25 -29.88 -18.37
N VAL A 78 -2.04 -29.47 -19.63
CA VAL A 78 -1.98 -28.04 -20.00
C VAL A 78 -3.32 -27.34 -19.73
N SER A 79 -4.44 -27.98 -20.05
CA SER A 79 -5.78 -27.42 -19.79
C SER A 79 -6.03 -27.21 -18.30
N THR A 80 -5.63 -28.19 -17.48
CA THR A 80 -5.70 -28.13 -16.01
C THR A 80 -4.80 -27.01 -15.46
N PHE A 81 -3.57 -26.90 -15.95
CA PHE A 81 -2.62 -25.85 -15.58
C PHE A 81 -3.18 -24.46 -15.84
N VAL A 82 -3.70 -24.24 -17.04
CA VAL A 82 -4.27 -22.95 -17.44
C VAL A 82 -5.51 -22.62 -16.63
N LEU A 83 -6.44 -23.57 -16.47
CA LEU A 83 -7.65 -23.35 -15.68
C LEU A 83 -7.29 -22.97 -14.24
N SER A 84 -6.35 -23.69 -13.62
CA SER A 84 -5.89 -23.43 -12.27
C SER A 84 -5.26 -22.03 -12.11
N TYR A 85 -4.41 -21.64 -13.07
CA TYR A 85 -3.85 -20.28 -13.12
C TYR A 85 -4.93 -19.21 -13.24
N LEU A 86 -5.93 -19.41 -14.10
CA LEU A 86 -7.02 -18.48 -14.31
C LEU A 86 -7.90 -18.34 -13.07
N VAL A 87 -8.22 -19.45 -12.39
CA VAL A 87 -8.94 -19.45 -11.12
C VAL A 87 -8.19 -18.62 -10.09
N GLY A 88 -6.89 -18.87 -9.90
CA GLY A 88 -6.06 -18.09 -8.96
C GLY A 88 -5.99 -16.59 -9.29
N ARG A 89 -6.18 -16.21 -10.55
CA ARG A 89 -6.18 -14.81 -11.00
C ARG A 89 -7.54 -14.10 -10.86
N THR A 90 -8.65 -14.84 -10.80
CA THR A 90 -10.00 -14.24 -10.77
C THR A 90 -10.72 -14.34 -9.44
N ASP A 91 -10.25 -15.19 -8.54
CA ASP A 91 -10.91 -15.39 -7.24
C ASP A 91 -10.66 -14.16 -6.35
N ASP A 92 -11.65 -13.30 -6.20
CA ASP A 92 -11.64 -12.17 -5.25
C ASP A 92 -12.05 -12.63 -3.84
N THR A 93 -12.64 -13.83 -3.77
CA THR A 93 -13.07 -14.47 -2.53
C THR A 93 -11.85 -15.04 -1.79
N ASP A 94 -11.78 -14.84 -0.47
CA ASP A 94 -10.82 -15.48 0.42
C ASP A 94 -11.09 -16.99 0.58
N TYR A 95 -11.39 -17.72 -0.50
CA TYR A 95 -11.39 -19.17 -0.45
C TYR A 95 -9.97 -19.60 -0.08
N PRO A 96 -9.76 -20.18 1.12
CA PRO A 96 -8.43 -20.50 1.54
C PRO A 96 -7.91 -21.58 0.59
N LEU A 97 -6.62 -21.51 0.24
CA LEU A 97 -5.84 -22.56 -0.44
C LEU A 97 -6.22 -23.97 0.07
N MET A 98 -6.57 -24.07 1.36
CA MET A 98 -7.09 -25.27 2.03
C MET A 98 -8.33 -25.90 1.38
N VAL A 99 -9.28 -25.14 0.85
CA VAL A 99 -10.47 -25.70 0.18
C VAL A 99 -10.08 -26.32 -1.17
N HIS A 100 -9.19 -25.66 -1.92
CA HIS A 100 -8.67 -26.21 -3.17
C HIS A 100 -7.84 -27.48 -2.90
N LEU A 101 -6.91 -27.42 -1.94
CA LEU A 101 -6.11 -28.57 -1.52
C LEU A 101 -6.98 -29.72 -0.99
N GLY A 102 -8.01 -29.40 -0.19
CA GLY A 102 -8.93 -30.39 0.38
C GLY A 102 -9.78 -31.07 -0.68
N ALA A 103 -10.34 -30.31 -1.64
CA ALA A 103 -11.09 -30.87 -2.76
C ALA A 103 -10.22 -31.78 -3.64
N MET A 104 -8.96 -31.40 -3.87
CA MET A 104 -8.00 -32.23 -4.62
C MET A 104 -7.63 -33.50 -3.86
N SER A 105 -7.31 -33.39 -2.57
CA SER A 105 -6.95 -34.54 -1.74
C SER A 105 -8.11 -35.54 -1.66
N ALA A 106 -9.35 -35.05 -1.52
CA ALA A 106 -10.54 -35.88 -1.53
C ALA A 106 -10.77 -36.57 -2.88
N MET A 107 -10.51 -35.88 -3.99
CA MET A 107 -10.65 -36.45 -5.33
C MET A 107 -9.61 -37.53 -5.61
N VAL A 108 -8.34 -37.31 -5.25
CA VAL A 108 -7.29 -38.33 -5.35
C VAL A 108 -7.64 -39.54 -4.50
N LEU A 109 -8.05 -39.33 -3.24
CA LEU A 109 -8.44 -40.41 -2.33
C LEU A 109 -9.62 -41.24 -2.86
N LEU A 110 -10.52 -40.62 -3.64
CA LEU A 110 -11.65 -41.28 -4.28
C LEU A 110 -11.24 -42.04 -5.55
N LEU A 111 -10.40 -41.45 -6.41
CA LEU A 111 -10.03 -42.00 -7.71
C LEU A 111 -9.07 -43.19 -7.61
N VAL A 112 -8.11 -43.15 -6.68
CA VAL A 112 -7.11 -44.21 -6.51
C VAL A 112 -7.74 -45.61 -6.34
N PRO A 113 -8.69 -45.84 -5.41
CA PRO A 113 -9.31 -47.16 -5.25
C PRO A 113 -10.25 -47.52 -6.41
N ILE A 114 -10.92 -46.54 -7.04
CA ILE A 114 -11.84 -46.80 -8.17
C ILE A 114 -11.09 -47.28 -9.40
N LEU A 115 -9.90 -46.72 -9.63
CA LEU A 115 -9.08 -46.99 -10.81
C LEU A 115 -8.07 -48.12 -10.60
N GLY A 116 -8.02 -48.74 -9.41
CA GLY A 116 -7.08 -49.80 -9.09
C GLY A 116 -5.61 -49.36 -9.21
N ILE A 117 -5.33 -48.08 -8.95
CA ILE A 117 -3.98 -47.52 -9.12
C ILE A 117 -3.09 -47.96 -7.96
N GLY A 118 -1.91 -48.49 -8.29
CA GLY A 118 -0.88 -48.91 -7.34
C GLY A 118 -0.37 -47.78 -6.44
N LEU A 119 0.33 -48.12 -5.35
CA LEU A 119 0.75 -47.13 -4.36
C LEU A 119 1.72 -46.11 -4.96
N LEU A 120 2.71 -46.55 -5.75
CA LEU A 120 3.70 -45.65 -6.35
C LEU A 120 3.09 -44.75 -7.41
N ASP A 121 2.21 -45.29 -8.24
CA ASP A 121 1.51 -44.55 -9.28
C ASP A 121 0.54 -43.53 -8.66
N SER A 122 -0.10 -43.87 -7.54
CA SER A 122 -0.94 -42.93 -6.79
C SER A 122 -0.12 -41.76 -6.24
N VAL A 123 1.10 -42.02 -5.76
CA VAL A 123 2.02 -40.98 -5.27
C VAL A 123 2.49 -40.09 -6.42
N MET A 124 2.87 -40.66 -7.57
CA MET A 124 3.26 -39.91 -8.76
C MET A 124 2.11 -39.05 -9.31
N LEU A 125 0.92 -39.63 -9.45
CA LEU A 125 -0.28 -38.91 -9.86
C LEU A 125 -0.58 -37.74 -8.91
N THR A 126 -0.47 -37.97 -7.60
CA THR A 126 -0.65 -36.92 -6.59
C THR A 126 0.35 -35.78 -6.78
N VAL A 127 1.63 -36.11 -6.98
CA VAL A 127 2.68 -35.11 -7.24
C VAL A 127 2.34 -34.32 -8.52
N VAL A 128 2.06 -34.99 -9.64
CA VAL A 128 1.73 -34.33 -10.91
C VAL A 128 0.52 -33.40 -10.78
N LEU A 129 -0.55 -33.85 -10.10
CA LEU A 129 -1.74 -33.02 -9.87
C LEU A 129 -1.42 -31.81 -8.98
N VAL A 130 -0.65 -32.00 -7.91
CA VAL A 130 -0.22 -30.90 -7.04
C VAL A 130 0.60 -29.87 -7.82
N PHE A 131 1.53 -30.29 -8.67
CA PHE A 131 2.32 -29.38 -9.51
C PHE A 131 1.47 -28.67 -10.56
N THR A 132 0.55 -29.39 -11.21
CA THR A 132 -0.28 -28.85 -12.29
C THR A 132 -1.40 -27.94 -11.76
N ILE A 133 -1.78 -28.07 -10.49
CA ILE A 133 -2.89 -27.31 -9.91
C ILE A 133 -2.37 -26.23 -8.96
N VAL A 134 -1.55 -26.59 -7.97
CA VAL A 134 -1.17 -25.65 -6.89
C VAL A 134 -0.25 -24.55 -7.41
N PHE A 135 0.79 -24.88 -8.17
CA PHE A 135 1.75 -23.88 -8.65
C PHE A 135 1.12 -22.83 -9.58
N PRO A 136 0.31 -23.20 -10.59
CA PRO A 136 -0.30 -22.23 -11.47
C PRO A 136 -1.31 -21.36 -10.74
N TRP A 137 -2.10 -21.95 -9.82
CA TRP A 137 -2.99 -21.19 -8.94
C TRP A 137 -2.23 -20.16 -8.12
N LEU A 138 -1.10 -20.57 -7.51
CA LEU A 138 -0.25 -19.69 -6.71
C LEU A 138 0.35 -18.55 -7.54
N GLY A 139 0.79 -18.85 -8.77
CA GLY A 139 1.26 -17.85 -9.72
C GLY A 139 0.16 -16.87 -10.13
N GLY A 140 -1.05 -17.37 -10.39
CA GLY A 140 -2.24 -16.55 -10.65
C GLY A 140 -2.56 -15.60 -9.50
N ARG A 141 -2.56 -16.14 -8.26
CA ARG A 141 -2.82 -15.39 -7.03
C ARG A 141 -1.75 -14.34 -6.77
N TYR A 142 -0.47 -14.69 -6.95
CA TYR A 142 0.65 -13.76 -6.82
C TYR A 142 0.55 -12.59 -7.80
N LEU A 143 0.22 -12.86 -9.07
CA LEU A 143 0.06 -11.79 -10.07
C LEU A 143 -1.18 -10.93 -9.80
N TYR A 144 -2.27 -11.51 -9.31
CA TYR A 144 -3.45 -10.77 -8.88
C TYR A 144 -3.12 -9.84 -7.71
N GLN A 145 -2.49 -10.36 -6.64
CA GLN A 145 -2.09 -9.55 -5.49
C GLN A 145 -1.07 -8.47 -5.86
N ARG A 146 -0.12 -8.76 -6.73
CA ARG A 146 0.84 -7.77 -7.24
C ARG A 146 0.12 -6.66 -8.02
N ALA A 147 -0.90 -7.00 -8.81
CA ALA A 147 -1.70 -6.01 -9.53
C ALA A 147 -2.48 -5.12 -8.55
N LEU A 148 -3.09 -5.70 -7.52
CA LEU A 148 -3.84 -4.96 -6.48
C LEU A 148 -2.94 -4.02 -5.66
N LEU A 149 -1.73 -4.48 -5.32
CA LEU A 149 -0.72 -3.65 -4.66
C LEU A 149 -0.23 -2.51 -5.58
N ALA A 150 -0.11 -2.77 -6.88
CA ALA A 150 0.27 -1.74 -7.83
C ALA A 150 -0.83 -0.67 -7.97
N THR A 151 -2.10 -1.06 -8.08
CA THR A 151 -3.21 -0.09 -8.20
C THR A 151 -3.36 0.77 -6.96
N SER A 152 -3.28 0.18 -5.76
CA SER A 152 -3.30 0.94 -4.50
C SER A 152 -2.08 1.86 -4.36
N GLY A 153 -0.91 1.44 -4.84
CA GLY A 153 0.28 2.29 -4.92
C GLY A 153 0.08 3.53 -5.80
N TRP A 154 -0.55 3.37 -6.98
CA TRP A 154 -0.86 4.49 -7.87
C TRP A 154 -1.88 5.47 -7.26
N GLU A 155 -2.90 4.97 -6.57
CA GLU A 155 -3.87 5.82 -5.86
C GLU A 155 -3.19 6.63 -4.74
N ARG A 156 -2.30 6.00 -3.97
CA ARG A 156 -1.50 6.67 -2.94
C ARG A 156 -0.59 7.75 -3.53
N ALA A 157 0.09 7.45 -4.63
CA ALA A 157 0.96 8.40 -5.32
C ALA A 157 0.17 9.63 -5.82
N LYS A 158 -1.03 9.40 -6.39
CA LYS A 158 -1.92 10.47 -6.83
C LYS A 158 -2.42 11.33 -5.67
N GLN A 159 -2.65 10.75 -4.50
CA GLN A 159 -3.01 11.49 -3.30
C GLN A 159 -1.85 12.38 -2.81
N LEU A 160 -0.64 11.82 -2.71
CA LEU A 160 0.55 12.57 -2.30
C LEU A 160 0.84 13.74 -3.26
N GLU A 161 0.67 13.54 -4.57
CA GLU A 161 0.85 14.60 -5.56
C GLU A 161 -0.15 15.76 -5.35
N ARG A 162 -1.40 15.46 -5.00
CA ARG A 162 -2.41 16.49 -4.68
C ARG A 162 -2.06 17.24 -3.40
N GLU A 163 -1.63 16.53 -2.37
CA GLU A 163 -1.20 17.13 -1.10
C GLU A 163 0.01 18.04 -1.30
N GLN A 164 1.02 17.61 -2.05
CA GLN A 164 2.18 18.44 -2.39
C GLN A 164 1.80 19.71 -3.17
N ARG A 165 0.88 19.60 -4.14
CA ARG A 165 0.38 20.77 -4.89
C ARG A 165 -0.34 21.75 -3.96
N ALA A 166 -1.18 21.25 -3.06
CA ALA A 166 -1.89 22.09 -2.09
C ALA A 166 -0.92 22.80 -1.13
N VAL A 167 0.10 22.09 -0.64
CA VAL A 167 1.15 22.69 0.21
C VAL A 167 1.94 23.76 -0.57
N ALA A 168 2.34 23.47 -1.81
CA ALA A 168 3.08 24.43 -2.64
C ALA A 168 2.25 25.70 -2.94
N GLU A 169 0.95 25.55 -3.19
CA GLU A 169 0.03 26.66 -3.37
C GLU A 169 -0.11 27.49 -2.08
N GLN A 170 -0.26 26.83 -0.92
CA GLN A 170 -0.28 27.51 0.37
C GLN A 170 1.01 28.29 0.65
N VAL A 171 2.17 27.71 0.34
CA VAL A 171 3.47 28.39 0.50
C VAL A 171 3.56 29.61 -0.42
N ARG A 172 3.14 29.49 -1.68
CA ARG A 172 3.09 30.63 -2.62
C ARG A 172 2.17 31.75 -2.15
N LEU A 173 0.99 31.41 -1.62
CA LEU A 173 0.06 32.39 -1.08
C LEU A 173 0.65 33.10 0.13
N ARG A 174 1.23 32.35 1.09
CA ARG A 174 1.90 32.93 2.26
C ARG A 174 3.03 33.87 1.86
N GLU A 175 3.86 33.49 0.88
CA GLU A 175 4.96 34.33 0.41
C GLU A 175 4.45 35.60 -0.28
N ARG A 176 3.38 35.50 -1.09
CA ARG A 176 2.76 36.67 -1.72
C ARG A 176 2.21 37.65 -0.67
N THR A 177 1.57 37.14 0.38
CA THR A 177 1.10 37.95 1.51
C THR A 177 2.26 38.61 2.23
N ARG A 178 3.34 37.87 2.50
CA ARG A 178 4.56 38.41 3.14
C ARG A 178 5.16 39.55 2.31
N ILE A 179 5.32 39.36 1.00
CA ILE A 179 5.85 40.40 0.10
C ILE A 179 4.95 41.64 0.14
N ALA A 180 3.62 41.47 0.12
CA ALA A 180 2.69 42.60 0.17
C ALA A 180 2.78 43.37 1.50
N GLU A 181 3.00 42.68 2.62
CA GLU A 181 3.24 43.31 3.93
C GLU A 181 4.57 44.07 3.94
N ASP A 182 5.68 43.44 3.56
CA ASP A 182 7.00 44.07 3.51
C ASP A 182 7.01 45.31 2.57
N MET A 183 6.33 45.22 1.42
CA MET A 183 6.20 46.35 0.49
C MET A 183 5.39 47.50 1.08
N HIS A 184 4.31 47.21 1.81
CA HIS A 184 3.52 48.26 2.43
C HIS A 184 4.27 48.96 3.57
N ASP A 185 4.97 48.19 4.41
CA ASP A 185 5.68 48.76 5.55
C ASP A 185 6.84 49.64 5.08
N SER A 186 7.61 49.19 4.09
CA SER A 186 8.73 49.97 3.53
C SER A 186 8.27 51.17 2.71
N LEU A 187 7.45 50.96 1.66
CA LEU A 187 7.02 52.05 0.77
C LEU A 187 6.02 52.99 1.43
N GLY A 188 5.12 52.46 2.26
CA GLY A 188 4.15 53.26 3.00
C GLY A 188 4.83 54.19 4.00
N HIS A 189 5.87 53.71 4.70
CA HIS A 189 6.66 54.55 5.61
C HIS A 189 7.43 55.64 4.87
N GLU A 190 8.13 55.31 3.79
CA GLU A 190 8.86 56.30 2.97
C GLU A 190 7.94 57.38 2.40
N LEU A 191 6.80 56.99 1.82
CA LEU A 191 5.80 57.93 1.30
C LEU A 191 5.17 58.80 2.39
N SER A 192 4.92 58.24 3.57
CA SER A 192 4.41 58.99 4.72
C SER A 192 5.43 60.01 5.22
N LEU A 193 6.72 59.65 5.27
CA LEU A 193 7.79 60.56 5.65
C LEU A 193 7.98 61.69 4.61
N ILE A 194 7.87 61.38 3.32
CA ILE A 194 7.87 62.39 2.24
C ILE A 194 6.70 63.35 2.41
N ALA A 195 5.49 62.83 2.66
CA ALA A 195 4.31 63.66 2.90
C ALA A 195 4.46 64.56 4.14
N LEU A 196 5.07 64.04 5.22
CA LEU A 196 5.34 64.80 6.44
C LEU A 196 6.38 65.91 6.22
N ARG A 197 7.49 65.62 5.52
CA ARG A 197 8.50 66.62 5.17
C ARG A 197 7.94 67.70 4.23
N ALA A 198 7.11 67.30 3.28
CA ALA A 198 6.40 68.23 2.40
C ALA A 198 5.40 69.10 3.17
N ALA A 199 4.70 68.55 4.17
CA ALA A 199 3.82 69.32 5.05
C ALA A 199 4.60 70.39 5.82
N ALA A 200 5.76 70.05 6.41
CA ALA A 200 6.59 71.02 7.13
C ALA A 200 7.05 72.20 6.24
N LEU A 201 7.42 71.92 4.99
CA LEU A 201 7.79 72.95 4.01
C LEU A 201 6.59 73.79 3.52
N GLU A 202 5.37 73.24 3.54
CA GLU A 202 4.15 73.97 3.17
C GLU A 202 3.80 75.07 4.19
N VAL A 203 4.09 74.85 5.49
CA VAL A 203 3.78 75.78 6.59
C VAL A 203 4.95 76.70 6.99
N ASP A 204 6.14 76.53 6.40
CA ASP A 204 7.30 77.36 6.71
C ASP A 204 7.16 78.78 6.12
N ALA A 205 6.96 79.75 7.01
CA ALA A 205 6.77 81.16 6.69
C ALA A 205 8.03 81.82 6.09
N ALA A 206 9.20 81.19 6.16
CA ALA A 206 10.44 81.69 5.55
C ALA A 206 10.51 81.41 4.03
N LEU A 207 9.70 80.48 3.51
CA LEU A 207 9.69 80.12 2.10
C LEU A 207 8.79 81.05 1.27
N PRO A 208 9.18 81.41 0.02
CA PRO A 208 8.32 82.11 -0.93
C PRO A 208 7.04 81.32 -1.23
N GLY A 209 5.91 82.00 -1.45
CA GLY A 209 4.60 81.35 -1.67
C GLY A 209 4.55 80.33 -2.83
N ARG A 210 5.41 80.46 -3.85
CA ARG A 210 5.56 79.42 -4.90
C ARG A 210 6.14 78.10 -4.37
N GLN A 211 7.09 78.16 -3.44
CA GLN A 211 7.74 76.98 -2.87
C GLN A 211 6.81 76.27 -1.88
N GLN A 212 6.03 77.04 -1.10
CA GLN A 212 4.94 76.49 -0.27
C GLN A 212 3.88 75.77 -1.11
N GLN A 213 3.47 76.35 -2.26
CA GLN A 213 2.55 75.69 -3.19
C GLN A 213 3.12 74.37 -3.76
N ALA A 214 4.39 74.36 -4.16
CA ALA A 214 5.05 73.16 -4.66
C ALA A 214 5.15 72.07 -3.58
N ALA A 215 5.41 72.45 -2.32
CA ALA A 215 5.40 71.52 -1.18
C ALA A 215 4.00 70.93 -0.92
N GLY A 216 2.95 71.74 -1.00
CA GLY A 216 1.56 71.28 -0.90
C GLY A 216 1.12 70.37 -2.06
N GLU A 217 1.65 70.55 -3.26
CA GLU A 217 1.50 69.60 -4.37
C GLU A 217 2.22 68.28 -4.10
N LEU A 218 3.46 68.33 -3.59
CA LEU A 218 4.24 67.14 -3.24
C LEU A 218 3.55 66.31 -2.16
N ARG A 219 3.01 66.95 -1.11
CA ARG A 219 2.25 66.30 -0.04
C ARG A 219 1.01 65.59 -0.57
N ARG A 220 0.21 66.27 -1.41
CA ARG A 220 -0.99 65.68 -2.03
C ARG A 220 -0.64 64.50 -2.93
N SER A 221 0.46 64.59 -3.69
CA SER A 221 0.94 63.51 -4.56
C SER A 221 1.38 62.28 -3.74
N ALA A 222 2.13 62.48 -2.65
CA ALA A 222 2.54 61.39 -1.76
C ALA A 222 1.34 60.73 -1.05
N ALA A 223 0.37 61.52 -0.59
CA ALA A 223 -0.87 60.99 -0.01
C ALA A 223 -1.69 60.17 -1.02
N ALA A 224 -1.83 60.66 -2.26
CA ALA A 224 -2.52 59.94 -3.32
C ALA A 224 -1.79 58.64 -3.75
N ALA A 225 -0.45 58.64 -3.77
CA ALA A 225 0.34 57.44 -4.03
C ALA A 225 0.14 56.38 -2.94
N THR A 226 0.06 56.80 -1.67
CA THR A 226 -0.18 55.91 -0.53
C THR A 226 -1.57 55.27 -0.61
N GLU A 227 -2.59 56.04 -1.00
CA GLU A 227 -3.96 55.52 -1.14
C GLU A 227 -4.08 54.53 -2.31
N ARG A 228 -3.45 54.81 -3.45
CA ARG A 228 -3.37 53.86 -4.58
C ARG A 228 -2.64 52.58 -4.22
N LEU A 229 -1.58 52.66 -3.42
CA LEU A 229 -0.86 51.48 -2.92
C LEU A 229 -1.78 50.65 -2.00
N ARG A 230 -2.57 51.28 -1.13
CA ARG A 230 -3.58 50.59 -0.30
C ARG A 230 -4.66 49.92 -1.13
N GLU A 231 -5.11 50.55 -2.21
CA GLU A 231 -6.10 49.97 -3.12
C GLU A 231 -5.55 48.74 -3.86
N ILE A 232 -4.35 48.83 -4.43
CA ILE A 232 -3.68 47.70 -5.11
C ILE A 232 -3.44 46.53 -4.16
N ILE A 233 -2.98 46.82 -2.93
CA ILE A 233 -2.76 45.78 -1.91
C ILE A 233 -4.09 45.25 -1.39
N GLY A 234 -5.13 46.08 -1.24
CA GLY A 234 -6.48 45.67 -0.87
C GLY A 234 -7.06 44.66 -1.85
N LEU A 235 -6.89 44.91 -3.16
CA LEU A 235 -7.28 43.97 -4.23
C LEU A 235 -6.47 42.67 -4.22
N LEU A 236 -5.22 42.69 -3.75
CA LEU A 236 -4.38 41.50 -3.58
C LEU A 236 -4.71 40.71 -2.30
N ARG A 237 -5.41 41.33 -1.35
CA ARG A 237 -5.65 40.80 0.01
C ARG A 237 -7.10 40.37 0.22
N ASP A 238 -8.04 40.86 -0.59
CA ASP A 238 -9.45 40.40 -0.63
C ASP A 238 -9.60 38.93 -1.09
N GLU A 239 -8.55 38.29 -1.61
CA GLU A 239 -8.52 36.84 -1.83
C GLU A 239 -7.99 36.03 -0.63
N THR A 240 -7.49 36.62 0.47
CA THR A 240 -6.74 35.84 1.49
C THR A 240 -6.74 36.37 2.94
N ASP A 241 -7.83 37.00 3.39
CA ASP A 241 -8.07 37.42 4.80
C ASP A 241 -7.28 38.64 5.32
N ALA A 242 -8.01 39.50 6.06
CA ALA A 242 -7.65 40.85 6.47
C ALA A 242 -7.04 40.94 7.89
N ALA A 243 -5.84 41.51 8.05
CA ALA A 243 -5.39 42.12 9.33
C ALA A 243 -4.12 43.03 9.23
N SER A 244 -4.38 44.34 9.18
CA SER A 244 -3.65 45.57 9.60
C SER A 244 -2.19 45.57 10.16
N MET A 245 -1.39 46.52 9.65
CA MET A 245 0.07 46.80 9.82
C MET A 245 0.44 47.84 10.92
N VAL A 246 1.70 47.87 11.40
CA VAL A 246 2.29 48.89 12.33
C VAL A 246 3.72 49.27 11.94
N PRO A 247 4.11 50.55 12.07
CA PRO A 247 5.50 51.00 11.95
C PRO A 247 6.44 50.44 13.03
N ALA A 248 7.69 50.14 12.68
CA ALA A 248 8.59 49.29 13.45
C ALA A 248 9.49 49.97 14.51
N ASP A 249 9.53 51.29 14.64
CA ASP A 249 10.58 51.97 15.44
C ASP A 249 10.07 53.09 16.36
N GLU A 250 8.82 53.01 16.81
CA GLU A 250 8.26 53.98 17.76
C GLU A 250 8.13 53.38 19.16
N SER A 251 8.54 54.14 20.19
CA SER A 251 8.40 53.67 21.58
C SER A 251 6.98 53.86 22.11
N ILE A 252 6.63 53.11 23.17
CA ILE A 252 5.35 53.29 23.88
C ILE A 252 5.21 54.71 24.45
N ALA A 253 6.32 55.34 24.83
CA ALA A 253 6.33 56.70 25.34
C ALA A 253 5.93 57.71 24.25
N ASP A 254 6.52 57.59 23.05
CA ASP A 254 6.18 58.44 21.90
C ASP A 254 4.70 58.28 21.51
N LEU A 255 4.20 57.05 21.54
CA LEU A 255 2.80 56.76 21.23
C LEU A 255 1.85 57.44 22.23
N VAL A 256 2.17 57.40 23.53
CA VAL A 256 1.37 58.06 24.56
C VAL A 256 1.43 59.58 24.43
N GLU A 257 2.62 60.14 24.19
CA GLU A 257 2.82 61.58 24.03
C GLU A 257 2.00 62.13 22.86
N ARG A 258 2.09 61.51 21.68
CA ARG A 258 1.27 61.90 20.52
C ARG A 258 -0.23 61.75 20.75
N THR A 259 -0.62 60.72 21.50
CA THR A 259 -2.03 60.51 21.86
C THR A 259 -2.52 61.62 22.79
N ALA A 260 -1.66 62.12 23.69
CA ALA A 260 -1.95 63.26 24.54
C ALA A 260 -2.00 64.59 23.76
N GLU A 261 -1.08 64.83 22.82
CA GLU A 261 -1.10 65.99 21.91
C GLU A 261 -2.37 66.02 21.04
N SER A 262 -2.92 64.85 20.74
CA SER A 262 -4.18 64.69 20.00
C SER A 262 -5.44 64.97 20.85
N GLY A 263 -5.28 65.40 22.11
CA GLY A 263 -6.37 65.85 22.99
C GLY A 263 -6.93 64.79 23.95
N MET A 264 -6.35 63.59 24.02
CA MET A 264 -6.73 62.58 25.01
C MET A 264 -5.98 62.78 26.33
N THR A 265 -6.67 62.67 27.47
CA THR A 265 -6.00 62.70 28.78
C THR A 265 -5.38 61.33 29.09
N VAL A 266 -4.10 61.14 28.79
CA VAL A 266 -3.36 59.89 29.05
C VAL A 266 -2.28 60.11 30.10
N ARG A 267 -2.17 59.18 31.05
CA ARG A 267 -1.08 59.13 32.05
C ARG A 267 -0.23 57.89 31.84
N LEU A 268 1.07 58.06 31.65
CA LEU A 268 2.04 56.98 31.57
C LEU A 268 2.77 56.82 32.91
N HIS A 269 2.76 55.60 33.44
CA HIS A 269 3.61 55.18 34.55
C HIS A 269 4.54 54.08 34.03
N SER A 270 5.85 54.35 34.00
CA SER A 270 6.87 53.39 33.60
C SER A 270 7.79 53.12 34.77
N THR A 271 7.97 51.85 35.14
CA THR A 271 8.89 51.43 36.20
C THR A 271 9.84 50.35 35.70
N GLY A 272 11.10 50.41 36.15
CA GLY A 272 12.18 49.49 35.74
C GLY A 272 13.15 50.08 34.71
N THR A 273 14.33 49.46 34.57
CA THR A 273 15.38 49.82 33.59
C THR A 273 15.74 48.57 32.78
N GLY A 274 14.88 48.19 31.84
CA GLY A 274 15.17 47.11 30.91
C GLY A 274 16.13 47.60 29.82
N SER A 275 17.40 47.24 29.90
CA SER A 275 18.41 47.59 28.88
C SER A 275 18.52 46.54 27.75
N ASP A 276 17.71 45.48 27.77
CA ASP A 276 17.78 44.39 26.79
C ASP A 276 16.43 43.65 26.67
N VAL A 277 15.37 44.35 26.26
CA VAL A 277 14.05 43.73 25.99
C VAL A 277 14.07 43.14 24.58
N PRO A 278 13.64 41.88 24.37
CA PRO A 278 13.56 41.32 23.02
C PRO A 278 12.63 42.12 22.10
N LYS A 279 13.07 42.41 20.86
CA LYS A 279 12.28 43.19 19.88
C LYS A 279 10.85 42.67 19.66
N MET A 280 10.64 41.36 19.78
CA MET A 280 9.32 40.76 19.64
C MET A 280 8.37 41.15 20.80
N VAL A 281 8.92 41.27 22.02
CA VAL A 281 8.20 41.75 23.21
C VAL A 281 7.90 43.24 23.08
N GLU A 282 8.85 44.05 22.62
CA GLU A 282 8.65 45.49 22.37
C GLU A 282 7.50 45.73 21.37
N ARG A 283 7.49 45.00 20.24
CA ARG A 283 6.45 45.10 19.21
C ARG A 283 5.08 44.63 19.72
N ALA A 284 5.04 43.50 20.44
CA ALA A 284 3.80 43.01 21.03
C ALA A 284 3.23 44.02 22.04
N GLY A 285 4.10 44.58 22.89
CA GLY A 285 3.73 45.58 23.88
C GLY A 285 3.23 46.89 23.27
N TYR A 286 3.93 47.41 22.28
CA TYR A 286 3.50 48.60 21.52
C TYR A 286 2.10 48.41 20.93
N ARG A 287 1.84 47.24 20.32
CA ARG A 287 0.53 46.95 19.73
C ARG A 287 -0.59 46.87 20.76
N VAL A 288 -0.32 46.29 21.93
CA VAL A 288 -1.29 46.25 23.04
C VAL A 288 -1.68 47.66 23.45
N VAL A 289 -0.71 48.55 23.66
CA VAL A 289 -0.98 49.95 24.05
C VAL A 289 -1.74 50.70 22.95
N GLN A 290 -1.33 50.55 21.68
CA GLN A 290 -1.96 51.25 20.56
C GLN A 290 -3.43 50.88 20.38
N GLU A 291 -3.73 49.58 20.36
CA GLU A 291 -5.10 49.10 20.21
C GLU A 291 -5.94 49.45 21.45
N ALA A 292 -5.35 49.42 22.66
CA ALA A 292 -6.05 49.81 23.88
C ALA A 292 -6.39 51.32 23.91
N LEU A 293 -5.46 52.20 23.49
CA LEU A 293 -5.71 53.64 23.35
C LEU A 293 -6.77 53.93 22.27
N THR A 294 -6.72 53.20 21.15
CA THR A 294 -7.74 53.30 20.09
C THR A 294 -9.12 52.88 20.60
N ASN A 295 -9.19 51.80 21.37
CA ASN A 295 -10.43 51.35 22.00
C ASN A 295 -10.93 52.35 23.04
N ALA A 296 -10.06 52.93 23.86
CA ALA A 296 -10.44 53.98 24.82
C ALA A 296 -10.97 55.23 24.11
N ALA A 297 -10.34 55.68 23.02
CA ALA A 297 -10.83 56.81 22.20
C ALA A 297 -12.26 56.58 21.69
N LYS A 298 -12.53 55.35 21.26
CA LYS A 298 -13.80 54.95 20.65
C LYS A 298 -14.91 54.71 21.66
N HIS A 299 -14.57 54.09 22.80
CA HIS A 299 -15.55 53.57 23.75
C HIS A 299 -15.68 54.40 25.03
N ALA A 300 -14.70 55.25 25.35
CA ALA A 300 -14.67 56.10 26.53
C ALA A 300 -14.13 57.52 26.21
N PRO A 301 -14.70 58.22 25.23
CA PRO A 301 -14.19 59.52 24.80
C PRO A 301 -14.22 60.54 25.94
N GLY A 302 -13.13 61.30 26.13
CA GLY A 302 -13.00 62.33 27.15
C GLY A 302 -12.72 61.84 28.57
N LEU A 303 -12.65 60.52 28.80
CA LEU A 303 -12.28 59.94 30.10
C LEU A 303 -10.75 59.71 30.16
N PRO A 304 -10.12 59.87 31.34
CA PRO A 304 -8.68 59.71 31.49
C PRO A 304 -8.27 58.25 31.33
N VAL A 305 -7.19 58.00 30.58
CA VAL A 305 -6.60 56.67 30.37
C VAL A 305 -5.28 56.58 31.15
N THR A 306 -5.05 55.46 31.82
CA THR A 306 -3.79 55.18 32.53
C THR A 306 -3.08 54.01 31.85
N VAL A 307 -1.85 54.22 31.43
CA VAL A 307 -0.95 53.21 30.86
C VAL A 307 0.15 52.93 31.88
N THR A 308 0.31 51.67 32.27
CA THR A 308 1.38 51.20 33.15
C THR A 308 2.29 50.25 32.39
N VAL A 309 3.60 50.47 32.46
CA VAL A 309 4.62 49.61 31.89
C VAL A 309 5.61 49.27 33.00
N ASP A 310 5.57 48.04 33.47
CA ASP A 310 6.47 47.54 34.51
C ASP A 310 7.42 46.52 33.88
N MET A 311 8.71 46.86 33.88
CA MET A 311 9.77 46.03 33.30
C MET A 311 10.66 45.48 34.41
N ASP A 312 10.82 44.16 34.47
CA ASP A 312 11.85 43.50 35.26
C ASP A 312 12.85 42.76 34.36
N ALA A 313 13.81 42.03 34.94
CA ALA A 313 14.83 41.33 34.15
C ALA A 313 14.24 40.18 33.29
N GLU A 314 13.10 39.61 33.69
CA GLU A 314 12.55 38.38 33.12
C GLU A 314 11.26 38.61 32.31
N ARG A 315 10.56 39.73 32.51
CA ARG A 315 9.27 40.01 31.88
C ARG A 315 8.95 41.51 31.81
N THR A 316 8.12 41.84 30.83
CA THR A 316 7.45 43.14 30.68
C THR A 316 5.96 42.96 30.92
N ARG A 317 5.40 43.73 31.86
CA ARG A 317 3.97 43.79 32.16
C ARG A 317 3.41 45.12 31.69
N ILE A 318 2.35 45.08 30.87
CA ILE A 318 1.68 46.27 30.33
C ILE A 318 0.23 46.25 30.80
N GLY A 319 -0.20 47.35 31.39
CA GLY A 319 -1.59 47.59 31.78
C GLY A 319 -2.13 48.85 31.12
N VAL A 320 -3.36 48.81 30.60
CA VAL A 320 -4.07 50.00 30.12
C VAL A 320 -5.47 49.99 30.71
N SER A 321 -5.85 51.07 31.39
CA SER A 321 -7.16 51.19 32.04
C SER A 321 -7.82 52.54 31.82
N ASN A 322 -9.15 52.54 31.70
CA ASN A 322 -9.97 53.75 31.61
C ASN A 322 -11.30 53.55 32.38
N PRO A 323 -11.92 54.60 32.92
CA PRO A 323 -13.24 54.50 33.54
C PRO A 323 -14.31 54.04 32.52
N SER A 324 -15.29 53.29 33.00
CA SER A 324 -16.44 52.86 32.19
C SER A 324 -17.48 54.00 32.10
N PRO A 325 -17.96 54.38 30.90
CA PRO A 325 -18.94 55.46 30.76
C PRO A 325 -20.30 55.09 31.36
N ALA A 326 -20.98 56.07 31.97
CA ALA A 326 -22.30 55.88 32.62
C ALA A 326 -23.45 55.58 31.64
N GLN A 327 -23.30 55.87 30.35
CA GLN A 327 -24.24 55.55 29.29
C GLN A 327 -23.50 54.87 28.13
N ARG A 328 -23.94 53.66 27.75
CA ARG A 328 -23.35 52.90 26.65
C ARG A 328 -23.86 53.45 25.32
N SER A 329 -22.97 53.89 24.44
CA SER A 329 -23.30 53.99 23.02
C SER A 329 -23.25 52.59 22.42
N ALA A 330 -24.38 52.11 21.91
CA ALA A 330 -24.47 50.83 21.20
C ALA A 330 -23.76 50.92 19.84
N GLY A 331 -22.42 50.82 19.84
CA GLY A 331 -21.60 50.73 18.64
C GLY A 331 -21.29 49.28 18.31
N ILE A 332 -21.76 48.81 17.15
CA ILE A 332 -21.40 47.51 16.57
C ILE A 332 -19.93 47.60 16.09
N GLY A 333 -19.00 47.17 16.93
CA GLY A 333 -17.57 47.08 16.60
C GLY A 333 -17.04 45.73 17.06
N GLY A 334 -16.81 44.82 16.11
CA GLY A 334 -16.51 43.41 16.39
C GLY A 334 -15.22 43.22 17.20
N GLY A 335 -15.27 42.29 18.17
CA GLY A 335 -14.15 41.91 19.05
C GLY A 335 -12.93 41.26 18.38
N ARG A 336 -12.71 41.53 17.08
CA ARG A 336 -11.55 41.04 16.32
C ARG A 336 -10.23 41.64 16.81
N GLY A 337 -10.25 42.89 17.31
CA GLY A 337 -9.06 43.57 17.85
C GLY A 337 -8.49 42.83 19.07
N LEU A 338 -9.33 42.47 20.04
CA LEU A 338 -8.91 41.75 21.25
C LEU A 338 -8.49 40.30 20.96
N VAL A 339 -9.13 39.61 20.02
CA VAL A 339 -8.72 38.27 19.56
C VAL A 339 -7.33 38.34 18.91
N GLY A 340 -7.11 39.34 18.05
CA GLY A 340 -5.81 39.57 17.41
C GLY A 340 -4.69 39.92 18.40
N LEU A 341 -4.99 40.67 19.47
CA LEU A 341 -4.03 40.94 20.54
C LEU A 341 -3.70 39.69 21.35
N THR A 342 -4.72 38.87 21.67
CA THR A 342 -4.55 37.62 22.42
C THR A 342 -3.58 36.69 21.71
N GLU A 343 -3.75 36.51 20.40
CA GLU A 343 -2.88 35.63 19.61
C GLU A 343 -1.46 36.18 19.48
N ARG A 344 -1.29 37.49 19.28
CA ARG A 344 0.05 38.11 19.18
C ARG A 344 0.82 38.03 20.51
N VAL A 345 0.15 38.27 21.63
CA VAL A 345 0.77 38.12 22.96
C VAL A 345 1.15 36.66 23.20
N ARG A 346 0.29 35.71 22.80
CA ARG A 346 0.60 34.27 22.88
C ARG A 346 1.81 33.87 22.02
N LEU A 347 1.93 34.41 20.81
CA LEU A 347 3.08 34.17 19.91
C LEU A 347 4.39 34.73 20.49
N ALA A 348 4.31 35.80 21.28
CA ALA A 348 5.43 36.33 22.05
C ALA A 348 5.70 35.54 23.36
N GLY A 349 5.04 34.40 23.59
CA GLY A 349 5.16 33.59 24.81
C GLY A 349 4.43 34.16 26.01
N GLY A 350 3.64 35.22 25.82
CA GLY A 350 2.97 35.97 26.88
C GLY A 350 1.53 35.55 27.15
N ARG A 351 0.92 36.23 28.13
CA ARG A 351 -0.50 36.10 28.50
C ARG A 351 -1.22 37.43 28.36
N PHE A 352 -2.44 37.39 27.81
CA PHE A 352 -3.27 38.57 27.61
C PHE A 352 -4.61 38.41 28.33
N ARG A 353 -5.09 39.48 28.95
CA ARG A 353 -6.41 39.54 29.59
C ARG A 353 -7.04 40.90 29.33
N ALA A 354 -8.31 40.89 28.93
CA ALA A 354 -9.16 42.08 28.95
C ALA A 354 -10.30 41.83 29.96
N THR A 355 -10.52 42.78 30.86
CA THR A 355 -11.46 42.67 31.97
C THR A 355 -12.28 43.95 32.06
N GLU A 356 -13.60 43.79 32.06
CA GLU A 356 -14.55 44.88 32.31
C GLU A 356 -15.02 44.80 33.76
N HIS A 357 -14.74 45.85 34.53
CA HIS A 357 -15.27 46.07 35.88
C HIS A 357 -16.45 47.05 35.83
N SER A 358 -17.22 47.13 36.93
CA SER A 358 -18.39 48.02 37.02
C SER A 358 -18.05 49.51 36.83
N ASP A 359 -16.80 49.89 37.10
CA ASP A 359 -16.30 51.27 37.13
C ASP A 359 -15.15 51.52 36.13
N ARG A 360 -14.52 50.48 35.58
CA ARG A 360 -13.40 50.61 34.63
C ARG A 360 -13.29 49.45 33.64
N PHE A 361 -12.67 49.71 32.49
CA PHE A 361 -12.17 48.68 31.58
C PHE A 361 -10.65 48.59 31.71
N GLU A 362 -10.11 47.37 31.73
CA GLU A 362 -8.69 47.11 31.96
C GLU A 362 -8.17 46.01 31.02
N VAL A 363 -7.03 46.29 30.38
CA VAL A 363 -6.30 45.34 29.53
C VAL A 363 -4.92 45.12 30.13
N VAL A 364 -4.53 43.87 30.28
CA VAL A 364 -3.24 43.45 30.85
C VAL A 364 -2.55 42.47 29.91
N ALA A 365 -1.28 42.73 29.59
CA ALA A 365 -0.40 41.80 28.89
C ALA A 365 0.85 41.51 29.73
N GLU A 366 1.21 40.25 29.86
CA GLU A 366 2.46 39.77 30.49
C GLU A 366 3.32 39.13 29.42
N LEU A 367 4.53 39.63 29.18
CA LEU A 367 5.43 39.20 28.11
C LEU A 367 6.79 38.77 28.69
N PRO A 368 7.22 37.50 28.55
CA PRO A 368 8.52 37.05 29.05
C PRO A 368 9.68 37.50 28.14
N HIS A 369 10.85 37.76 28.71
CA HIS A 369 12.08 38.16 28.01
C HIS A 369 12.89 36.96 27.49
N THR A 370 12.65 35.76 28.01
CA THR A 370 13.20 34.51 27.49
C THR A 370 12.15 33.79 26.66
N SER A 371 12.39 33.67 25.36
CA SER A 371 11.58 32.87 24.46
C SER A 371 11.86 31.38 24.69
N GLU A 372 11.16 30.77 25.66
CA GLU A 372 10.73 29.38 25.48
C GLU A 372 9.56 29.41 24.48
N GLY A 373 9.90 29.53 23.19
CA GLY A 373 8.92 29.23 22.15
C GLY A 373 8.41 27.79 22.34
N PRO A 374 7.14 27.48 21.99
CA PRO A 374 6.74 26.08 21.86
C PRO A 374 7.78 25.41 20.96
N GLY A 375 8.43 24.36 21.48
CA GLY A 375 9.69 23.83 20.98
C GLY A 375 9.79 23.80 19.46
N SER A 376 10.91 24.31 18.95
CA SER A 376 11.32 24.08 17.58
C SER A 376 11.11 22.60 17.23
N PRO A 377 10.47 22.26 16.10
CA PRO A 377 10.56 20.91 15.58
C PRO A 377 12.05 20.67 15.35
N GLY A 378 12.62 19.75 16.13
CA GLY A 378 14.00 19.34 16.00
C GLY A 378 14.26 18.84 14.58
N GLU A 379 15.52 18.99 14.19
CA GLU A 379 16.20 18.36 13.06
C GLU A 379 15.45 17.18 12.45
N GLU A 380 15.34 17.24 11.12
CA GLU A 380 14.87 16.23 10.17
C GLU A 380 15.23 14.80 10.58
N THR A 381 14.51 14.28 11.57
CA THR A 381 14.45 12.86 11.84
C THR A 381 13.44 12.39 10.82
N GLU A 382 13.95 11.80 9.74
CA GLU A 382 13.21 11.12 8.68
C GLU A 382 11.89 10.56 9.27
N SER A 383 10.78 11.24 8.94
CA SER A 383 9.52 11.19 9.68
C SER A 383 9.18 9.78 10.17
N GLU A 384 8.80 9.64 11.44
CA GLU A 384 8.40 8.37 12.06
C GLU A 384 7.36 7.60 11.20
N SER A 385 6.55 8.33 10.43
CA SER A 385 5.62 7.81 9.43
C SER A 385 6.28 7.13 8.21
N VAL A 386 7.44 7.62 7.75
CA VAL A 386 8.25 6.99 6.69
C VAL A 386 8.84 5.69 7.22
N GLN A 387 9.38 5.69 8.44
CA GLN A 387 9.90 4.48 9.07
C GLN A 387 8.81 3.43 9.37
N GLU A 388 7.62 3.85 9.82
CA GLU A 388 6.46 2.97 9.99
C GLU A 388 5.97 2.41 8.65
N HIS A 389 5.95 3.22 7.59
CA HIS A 389 5.57 2.76 6.25
C HIS A 389 6.57 1.75 5.68
N ASP A 390 7.87 2.00 5.86
CA ASP A 390 8.94 1.09 5.43
C ASP A 390 8.91 -0.23 6.24
N ARG A 391 8.59 -0.17 7.53
CA ARG A 391 8.38 -1.37 8.36
C ARG A 391 7.13 -2.14 7.92
N ALA A 392 6.01 -1.45 7.68
CA ALA A 392 4.76 -2.07 7.24
C ALA A 392 4.88 -2.76 5.87
N THR A 393 5.54 -2.10 4.91
CA THR A 393 5.78 -2.66 3.57
C THR A 393 6.74 -3.85 3.61
N ARG A 394 7.82 -3.77 4.41
CA ARG A 394 8.75 -4.90 4.60
C ARG A 394 8.06 -6.08 5.28
N LEU A 395 7.24 -5.87 6.30
CA LEU A 395 6.48 -6.93 6.97
C LEU A 395 5.47 -7.58 6.03
N THR A 396 4.78 -6.80 5.20
CA THR A 396 3.81 -7.32 4.22
C THR A 396 4.51 -8.13 3.13
N ARG A 397 5.61 -7.63 2.58
CA ARG A 397 6.43 -8.35 1.59
C ARG A 397 7.02 -9.63 2.17
N ARG A 398 7.51 -9.60 3.41
CA ARG A 398 8.07 -10.77 4.09
C ARG A 398 6.99 -11.82 4.36
N ARG A 399 5.79 -11.40 4.80
CA ARG A 399 4.62 -12.27 4.97
C ARG A 399 4.19 -12.92 3.65
N LEU A 400 4.11 -12.14 2.57
CA LEU A 400 3.79 -12.67 1.23
C LEU A 400 4.84 -13.70 0.77
N VAL A 401 6.13 -13.40 0.93
CA VAL A 401 7.20 -14.33 0.57
C VAL A 401 7.12 -15.61 1.40
N THR A 402 6.91 -15.54 2.72
CA THR A 402 6.78 -16.76 3.54
C THR A 402 5.53 -17.57 3.22
N VAL A 403 4.40 -16.91 2.92
CA VAL A 403 3.13 -17.58 2.60
C VAL A 403 3.21 -18.34 1.28
N PHE A 404 4.00 -17.87 0.31
CA PHE A 404 4.11 -18.52 -1.00
C PHE A 404 5.38 -19.35 -1.18
N ALA A 405 6.54 -18.86 -0.76
CA ALA A 405 7.82 -19.53 -1.01
C ALA A 405 7.98 -20.81 -0.18
N ILE A 406 7.51 -20.84 1.07
CA ILE A 406 7.66 -22.04 1.93
C ILE A 406 6.84 -23.22 1.37
N PRO A 407 5.54 -23.08 1.05
CA PRO A 407 4.79 -24.17 0.43
C PRO A 407 5.37 -24.59 -0.92
N ILE A 408 5.82 -23.63 -1.75
CA ILE A 408 6.47 -23.93 -3.03
C ILE A 408 7.70 -24.81 -2.83
N VAL A 409 8.60 -24.42 -1.92
CA VAL A 409 9.84 -25.17 -1.66
C VAL A 409 9.51 -26.55 -1.07
N LEU A 410 8.56 -26.62 -0.14
CA LEU A 410 8.15 -27.89 0.46
C LEU A 410 7.54 -28.84 -0.57
N LEU A 411 6.71 -28.34 -1.48
CA LEU A 411 6.15 -29.12 -2.60
C LEU A 411 7.22 -29.53 -3.61
N MET A 412 8.20 -28.65 -3.91
CA MET A 412 9.34 -29.01 -4.76
C MET A 412 10.19 -30.12 -4.16
N VAL A 413 10.50 -30.03 -2.87
CA VAL A 413 11.26 -31.08 -2.16
C VAL A 413 10.47 -32.37 -2.11
N LEU A 414 9.17 -32.33 -1.77
CA LEU A 414 8.32 -33.52 -1.76
C LEU A 414 8.26 -34.18 -3.14
N GLY A 415 8.03 -33.40 -4.20
CA GLY A 415 8.03 -33.91 -5.56
C GLY A 415 9.37 -34.52 -5.97
N LEU A 416 10.48 -33.85 -5.67
CA LEU A 416 11.82 -34.35 -5.97
C LEU A 416 12.10 -35.66 -5.23
N VAL A 417 11.76 -35.75 -3.94
CA VAL A 417 11.93 -36.97 -3.14
C VAL A 417 11.06 -38.09 -3.70
N SER A 418 9.77 -37.83 -3.96
CA SER A 418 8.86 -38.85 -4.51
C SER A 418 9.34 -39.35 -5.88
N VAL A 419 9.73 -38.47 -6.80
CA VAL A 419 10.25 -38.86 -8.13
C VAL A 419 11.56 -39.63 -7.98
N SER A 420 12.45 -39.20 -7.07
CA SER A 420 13.71 -39.91 -6.82
C SER A 420 13.47 -41.30 -6.26
N VAL A 421 12.55 -41.45 -5.30
CA VAL A 421 12.16 -42.75 -4.74
C VAL A 421 11.56 -43.62 -5.83
N TYR A 422 10.63 -43.10 -6.64
CA TYR A 422 10.02 -43.83 -7.75
C TYR A 422 11.09 -44.35 -8.73
N LEU A 423 12.00 -43.47 -9.18
CA LEU A 423 13.07 -43.85 -10.10
C LEU A 423 14.03 -44.86 -9.49
N LEU A 424 14.33 -44.77 -8.19
CA LEU A 424 15.16 -45.76 -7.49
C LEU A 424 14.46 -47.12 -7.43
N PHE A 425 13.19 -47.18 -7.00
CA PHE A 425 12.43 -48.44 -6.93
C PHE A 425 12.26 -49.09 -8.31
N SER A 426 11.92 -48.29 -9.32
CA SER A 426 11.86 -48.73 -10.71
C SER A 426 13.20 -49.32 -11.14
N PHE A 427 14.30 -48.58 -10.92
CA PHE A 427 15.63 -49.01 -11.33
C PHE A 427 16.11 -50.30 -10.66
N TYR A 428 15.86 -50.46 -9.35
CA TYR A 428 16.33 -51.59 -8.55
C TYR A 428 15.40 -52.81 -8.56
N SER A 429 14.25 -52.75 -9.23
CA SER A 429 13.33 -53.89 -9.37
C SER A 429 13.51 -54.67 -10.67
N VAL A 430 14.25 -54.13 -11.65
CA VAL A 430 14.45 -54.76 -12.95
C VAL A 430 15.35 -55.98 -12.86
N LEU A 431 14.84 -57.11 -13.36
CA LEU A 431 15.60 -58.35 -13.52
C LEU A 431 16.17 -58.40 -14.96
N PRO A 432 17.50 -58.36 -15.15
CA PRO A 432 18.08 -58.35 -16.48
C PRO A 432 17.74 -59.61 -17.29
N PRO A 433 17.46 -59.50 -18.60
CA PRO A 433 17.09 -60.66 -19.44
C PRO A 433 18.15 -61.77 -19.53
N ALA A 434 19.42 -61.47 -19.23
CA ALA A 434 20.47 -62.47 -19.13
C ALA A 434 20.30 -63.34 -17.87
N VAL A 435 20.18 -62.69 -16.71
CA VAL A 435 19.98 -63.36 -15.41
C VAL A 435 18.67 -64.16 -15.41
N TYR A 436 17.58 -63.58 -15.93
CA TYR A 436 16.33 -64.31 -16.06
C TYR A 436 16.52 -65.60 -16.88
N ARG A 437 17.23 -65.57 -18.01
CA ARG A 437 17.44 -66.76 -18.85
C ARG A 437 18.23 -67.87 -18.15
N ASP A 438 19.17 -67.51 -17.27
CA ASP A 438 20.04 -68.46 -16.57
C ASP A 438 19.35 -69.22 -15.41
N LEU A 439 18.19 -68.74 -14.94
CA LEU A 439 17.39 -69.44 -13.92
C LEU A 439 16.69 -70.68 -14.51
N GLU A 440 16.80 -71.82 -13.83
CA GLU A 440 16.20 -73.09 -14.27
C GLU A 440 15.10 -73.58 -13.31
N ILE A 441 14.06 -74.19 -13.87
CA ILE A 441 13.00 -74.84 -13.08
C ILE A 441 13.64 -75.98 -12.28
N GLY A 442 13.44 -75.99 -10.96
CA GLY A 442 14.10 -76.89 -10.02
C GLY A 442 15.17 -76.22 -9.15
N ASP A 443 15.57 -74.98 -9.46
CA ASP A 443 16.47 -74.21 -8.60
C ASP A 443 15.85 -73.95 -7.22
N SER A 444 16.68 -74.00 -6.18
CA SER A 444 16.23 -73.68 -4.82
C SER A 444 15.98 -72.18 -4.66
N ARG A 445 14.98 -71.79 -3.85
CA ARG A 445 14.64 -70.39 -3.56
C ARG A 445 15.85 -69.57 -3.15
N ARG A 446 16.74 -70.15 -2.33
CA ARG A 446 17.97 -69.51 -1.86
C ARG A 446 18.99 -69.22 -2.96
N GLN A 447 19.02 -70.03 -4.02
CA GLN A 447 19.87 -69.82 -5.19
C GLN A 447 19.28 -68.75 -6.09
N VAL A 448 17.96 -68.78 -6.32
CA VAL A 448 17.25 -67.78 -7.12
C VAL A 448 17.32 -66.39 -6.46
N ASP A 449 17.03 -66.28 -5.16
CA ASP A 449 17.09 -65.03 -4.39
C ASP A 449 18.49 -64.38 -4.39
N GLY A 450 19.56 -65.15 -4.62
CA GLY A 450 20.92 -64.63 -4.73
C GLY A 450 21.20 -63.87 -6.03
N GLU A 451 20.42 -64.16 -7.08
CA GLU A 451 20.51 -63.57 -8.42
C GLU A 451 19.40 -62.53 -8.67
N LEU A 452 18.35 -62.52 -7.84
CA LEU A 452 17.25 -61.56 -7.96
C LEU A 452 17.64 -60.14 -7.51
N PRO A 453 17.02 -59.11 -8.10
CA PRO A 453 17.12 -57.74 -7.61
C PRO A 453 16.67 -57.62 -6.15
N VAL A 454 17.25 -56.66 -5.42
CA VAL A 454 17.01 -56.44 -3.99
C VAL A 454 15.55 -56.05 -3.70
N VAL A 455 14.84 -55.52 -4.69
CA VAL A 455 13.48 -55.00 -4.55
C VAL A 455 12.56 -55.76 -5.50
N GLU A 456 11.51 -56.38 -4.96
CA GLU A 456 10.43 -56.95 -5.75
C GLU A 456 9.56 -55.85 -6.36
N MET A 457 8.86 -56.16 -7.46
CA MET A 457 7.89 -55.24 -8.05
C MET A 457 6.83 -54.87 -7.00
N LEU A 458 6.68 -53.57 -6.73
CA LEU A 458 5.86 -53.08 -5.62
C LEU A 458 4.35 -53.27 -5.84
N ASP A 459 3.91 -53.20 -7.10
CA ASP A 459 2.51 -53.33 -7.52
C ASP A 459 2.38 -54.50 -8.54
N PRO A 460 2.52 -55.76 -8.11
CA PRO A 460 2.49 -56.92 -9.00
C PRO A 460 1.09 -57.20 -9.55
N PRO A 461 0.95 -57.83 -10.74
CA PRO A 461 -0.34 -58.22 -11.29
C PRO A 461 -0.97 -59.34 -10.43
N GLU A 462 -1.81 -58.96 -9.46
CA GLU A 462 -2.41 -59.90 -8.49
C GLU A 462 -3.15 -61.08 -9.16
N TRP A 463 -3.77 -60.83 -10.32
CA TRP A 463 -4.49 -61.82 -11.11
C TRP A 463 -3.62 -62.94 -11.70
N ALA A 464 -2.30 -62.75 -11.75
CA ALA A 464 -1.38 -63.71 -12.35
C ALA A 464 -0.95 -64.80 -11.36
N THR A 465 -1.21 -64.65 -10.05
CA THR A 465 -0.71 -65.57 -9.03
C THR A 465 -1.56 -66.86 -8.96
N PRO A 466 -1.01 -68.05 -9.30
CA PRO A 466 -1.75 -69.30 -9.21
C PRO A 466 -2.02 -69.68 -7.74
N ALA A 467 -3.19 -70.26 -7.47
CA ALA A 467 -3.57 -70.64 -6.12
C ALA A 467 -2.63 -71.71 -5.53
N GLY A 468 -2.05 -71.42 -4.36
CA GLY A 468 -1.13 -72.33 -3.65
C GLY A 468 0.34 -72.24 -4.06
N MET A 469 0.73 -71.24 -4.86
CA MET A 469 2.13 -70.94 -5.19
C MET A 469 2.52 -69.56 -4.65
N GLU A 470 3.76 -69.40 -4.21
CA GLU A 470 4.34 -68.10 -3.89
C GLU A 470 5.06 -67.55 -5.12
N CYS A 471 4.57 -66.45 -5.68
CA CYS A 471 5.16 -65.87 -6.89
C CYS A 471 5.75 -64.49 -6.63
N VAL A 472 6.91 -64.23 -7.24
CA VAL A 472 7.56 -62.91 -7.26
C VAL A 472 7.60 -62.39 -8.69
N TYR A 473 7.57 -61.07 -8.82
CA TYR A 473 7.42 -60.38 -10.10
C TYR A 473 8.53 -59.35 -10.26
N HIS A 474 9.15 -59.33 -11.44
CA HIS A 474 10.20 -58.37 -11.78
C HIS A 474 10.05 -57.84 -13.21
N PRO A 475 10.11 -56.52 -13.45
CA PRO A 475 10.12 -55.96 -14.79
C PRO A 475 11.37 -56.38 -15.58
N SER A 476 11.22 -56.58 -16.87
CA SER A 476 12.29 -56.99 -17.80
C SER A 476 13.20 -55.84 -18.25
N ALA A 477 12.71 -54.60 -18.17
CA ALA A 477 13.45 -53.40 -18.56
C ALA A 477 13.00 -52.16 -17.78
N ASN A 478 13.94 -51.21 -17.63
CA ASN A 478 13.71 -49.85 -17.15
C ASN A 478 13.25 -48.97 -18.31
N GLU A 479 12.00 -49.10 -18.72
CA GLU A 479 11.39 -48.09 -19.56
C GLU A 479 10.61 -47.14 -18.66
N LEU A 480 10.87 -45.84 -18.76
CA LEU A 480 10.05 -44.78 -18.13
C LEU A 480 8.62 -44.72 -18.72
N ASP A 481 8.30 -45.65 -19.63
CA ASP A 481 7.01 -45.84 -20.25
C ASP A 481 6.38 -47.13 -19.72
N THR A 482 5.07 -47.08 -19.52
CA THR A 482 4.37 -47.76 -18.40
C THR A 482 4.24 -49.28 -18.55
N PHE A 483 4.85 -49.91 -19.55
CA PHE A 483 4.65 -51.34 -19.80
C PHE A 483 5.89 -52.01 -20.40
N SER A 484 6.81 -52.48 -19.54
CA SER A 484 7.78 -53.53 -19.92
C SER A 484 7.24 -54.91 -19.52
N ASP A 485 7.62 -55.97 -20.23
CA ASP A 485 7.20 -57.34 -19.87
C ASP A 485 7.62 -57.65 -18.43
N VAL A 486 6.78 -58.39 -17.70
CA VAL A 486 7.03 -58.73 -16.30
C VAL A 486 7.35 -60.21 -16.20
N TYR A 487 8.51 -60.53 -15.64
CA TYR A 487 8.90 -61.90 -15.33
C TYR A 487 8.17 -62.37 -14.08
N GLN A 488 7.51 -63.51 -14.18
CA GLN A 488 6.84 -64.20 -13.08
C GLN A 488 7.65 -65.44 -12.71
N LEU A 489 8.02 -65.53 -11.43
CA LEU A 489 8.76 -66.67 -10.87
C LEU A 489 7.96 -67.24 -9.70
N CYS A 490 7.49 -68.49 -9.80
CA CYS A 490 6.63 -69.10 -8.78
C CYS A 490 7.30 -70.31 -8.10
N PHE A 491 7.09 -70.40 -6.79
CA PHE A 491 7.74 -71.36 -5.91
C PHE A 491 6.71 -72.23 -5.18
N VAL A 492 7.06 -73.49 -4.98
CA VAL A 492 6.37 -74.45 -4.11
C VAL A 492 7.44 -75.17 -3.29
N ASP A 493 7.26 -75.22 -1.98
CA ASP A 493 8.23 -75.82 -1.04
C ASP A 493 9.69 -75.32 -1.26
N ASP A 494 9.87 -74.01 -1.43
CA ASP A 494 11.16 -73.35 -1.71
C ASP A 494 11.88 -73.81 -3.00
N VAL A 495 11.15 -74.33 -3.98
CA VAL A 495 11.70 -74.72 -5.30
C VAL A 495 10.99 -73.96 -6.41
N LEU A 496 11.76 -73.44 -7.38
CA LEU A 496 11.22 -72.76 -8.55
C LEU A 496 10.49 -73.78 -9.45
N VAL A 497 9.16 -73.67 -9.54
CA VAL A 497 8.32 -74.60 -10.32
C VAL A 497 7.77 -74.00 -11.61
N SER A 498 7.68 -72.67 -11.68
CA SER A 498 7.22 -71.96 -12.88
C SER A 498 8.04 -70.69 -13.12
N LYS A 499 8.30 -70.45 -14.40
CA LYS A 499 9.01 -69.28 -14.91
C LYS A 499 8.27 -68.84 -16.16
N ASP A 500 7.57 -67.71 -16.07
CA ASP A 500 6.70 -67.20 -17.13
C ASP A 500 6.98 -65.71 -17.42
N VAL A 501 6.47 -65.22 -18.54
CA VAL A 501 6.58 -63.81 -18.97
C VAL A 501 5.18 -63.27 -19.17
N VAL A 502 4.75 -62.38 -18.28
CA VAL A 502 3.50 -61.63 -18.44
C VAL A 502 3.77 -60.47 -19.38
N THR A 503 3.32 -60.61 -20.63
CA THR A 503 3.55 -59.60 -21.66
C THR A 503 2.74 -58.33 -21.41
N VAL A 504 3.18 -57.23 -22.01
CA VAL A 504 2.40 -55.97 -22.07
C VAL A 504 1.01 -56.21 -22.63
N GLU A 505 0.89 -56.93 -23.74
CA GLU A 505 -0.36 -57.19 -24.44
C GLU A 505 -1.35 -57.95 -23.55
N GLU A 506 -0.88 -58.99 -22.85
CA GLU A 506 -1.72 -59.79 -21.96
C GLU A 506 -2.21 -59.02 -20.72
N ARG A 507 -1.38 -58.13 -20.16
CA ARG A 507 -1.83 -57.19 -19.12
C ARG A 507 -2.90 -56.24 -19.64
N MET A 508 -2.70 -55.70 -20.84
CA MET A 508 -3.62 -54.73 -21.44
C MET A 508 -4.98 -55.36 -21.75
N GLU A 509 -5.01 -56.57 -22.34
CA GLU A 509 -6.25 -57.29 -22.63
C GLU A 509 -7.04 -57.64 -21.37
N ARG A 510 -6.38 -58.04 -20.29
CA ARG A 510 -7.07 -58.40 -19.04
C ARG A 510 -7.53 -57.19 -18.24
N LEU A 511 -6.78 -56.08 -18.26
CA LEU A 511 -7.25 -54.82 -17.68
C LEU A 511 -8.55 -54.38 -18.37
N ALA A 512 -8.60 -54.44 -19.71
CA ALA A 512 -9.81 -54.13 -20.48
C ALA A 512 -11.00 -55.04 -20.13
N ASN A 513 -10.77 -56.35 -19.95
CA ASN A 513 -11.81 -57.31 -19.57
C ASN A 513 -12.27 -57.21 -18.10
N SER A 514 -11.44 -56.68 -17.20
CA SER A 514 -11.81 -56.49 -15.78
C SER A 514 -12.67 -55.24 -15.53
N SER A 515 -12.69 -54.31 -16.50
CA SER A 515 -13.39 -53.03 -16.43
C SER A 515 -14.78 -53.00 -17.10
N GLY A 516 -15.22 -54.11 -17.71
CA GLY A 516 -16.56 -54.28 -18.29
C GLY A 516 -17.50 -55.02 -17.35
#